data_AF-A0A8I1E0E1-F1
#
_entry.id   AF-A0A8I1E0E1-F1
#
_cell.length_a   1.000
_cell.length_b   1.000
_cell.length_c   1.000
_cell.angle_alpha   90.00
_cell.angle_beta   90.00
_cell.angle_gamma   90.00
#
_symmetry.space_group_name_H-M   'P 1'
#
loop_
_entity.id
_entity.type
_entity.pdbx_description
1 polymer ?
#
loop_
_entity_poly.entity_id
_entity_poly.type
_entity_poly.pdbx_seq_one_letter_code
_entity_poly.pdbx_strand_id
1 'polypeptide(L)'
;MSNQAHTLERRVEEVQHYYGGTLTDKEDLATNVCTVDEPPSETIKAILAQIHEDVQMRFYGCGAPFPPLLEGATVLDLGCGGGRDCFVLSSLVGEQGKVIGVDATAEQIAFAQDYVEHHREVFGYAKSNVQFLQGKIEALDKLGIAPESVDVIVSNCVINLSMTKADVLAGMAKLLKPGGEIYFADIYADRRLAPELKNDPLIVGECIGDALYFEDFVRLARAAGFLDVRITAKALKTIANPAIEAKLGGAKLYSITLRLFKMDLEDRCEDYGQVAIYKGNLPEAPDRFVLDNGHAFDTGRAVSVCRNTADMIRKSRYRTLFDVIGEGRRHYGLFQCGAQQIEFTPALADAGVCGPSGCGC
;
A
#
# COMPACT_ATOMS: atom_id res chain seq x y z
N MET A 1 30.69 14.86 -6.28
CA MET A 1 29.40 14.16 -6.15
C MET A 1 29.63 12.70 -6.54
N SER A 2 29.18 11.72 -5.74
CA SER A 2 29.50 10.30 -5.98
C SER A 2 28.78 9.76 -7.22
N ASN A 3 29.35 8.75 -7.87
CA ASN A 3 28.79 8.09 -9.07
C ASN A 3 27.35 7.57 -8.85
N GLN A 4 26.98 7.28 -7.60
CA GLN A 4 25.66 6.80 -7.20
C GLN A 4 24.60 7.92 -7.19
N ALA A 5 24.96 9.15 -6.79
CA ALA A 5 24.04 10.29 -6.78
C ALA A 5 23.63 10.70 -8.21
N HIS A 6 24.59 10.72 -9.14
CA HIS A 6 24.34 10.99 -10.56
C HIS A 6 23.47 9.90 -11.21
N THR A 7 23.62 8.64 -10.76
CA THR A 7 22.78 7.54 -11.25
C THR A 7 21.34 7.70 -10.78
N LEU A 8 21.13 8.09 -9.51
CA LEU A 8 19.81 8.38 -8.93
C LEU A 8 19.10 9.53 -9.62
N GLU A 9 19.80 10.63 -9.87
CA GLU A 9 19.25 11.77 -10.60
C GLU A 9 18.74 11.35 -11.98
N ARG A 10 19.56 10.63 -12.75
CA ARG A 10 19.19 10.12 -14.08
C ARG A 10 17.96 9.21 -14.04
N ARG A 11 17.86 8.30 -13.06
CA ARG A 11 16.71 7.39 -12.94
C ARG A 11 15.42 8.12 -12.60
N VAL A 12 15.49 9.12 -11.72
CA VAL A 12 14.32 9.94 -11.39
C VAL A 12 13.86 10.71 -12.64
N GLU A 13 14.79 11.29 -13.40
CA GLU A 13 14.46 11.95 -14.68
C GLU A 13 13.84 11.00 -15.71
N GLU A 14 14.36 9.76 -15.84
CA GLU A 14 13.79 8.74 -16.73
C GLU A 14 12.35 8.39 -16.34
N VAL A 15 12.09 8.18 -15.05
CA VAL A 15 10.74 7.89 -14.52
C VAL A 15 9.80 9.09 -14.75
N GLN A 16 10.26 10.31 -14.44
CA GLN A 16 9.49 11.52 -14.67
C GLN A 16 9.12 11.72 -16.14
N HIS A 17 10.07 11.48 -17.05
CA HIS A 17 9.82 11.62 -18.48
C HIS A 17 8.83 10.57 -19.00
N TYR A 18 8.94 9.33 -18.52
CA TYR A 18 8.03 8.25 -18.90
C TYR A 18 6.59 8.54 -18.45
N TYR A 19 6.38 8.80 -17.15
CA TYR A 19 5.05 9.03 -16.56
C TYR A 19 4.48 10.43 -16.79
N GLY A 20 5.33 11.43 -17.00
CA GLY A 20 4.93 12.84 -17.18
C GLY A 20 4.82 13.28 -18.64
N GLY A 21 5.49 12.59 -19.58
CA GLY A 21 5.57 13.03 -20.98
C GLY A 21 5.34 11.96 -22.04
N THR A 22 5.49 10.66 -21.71
CA THR A 22 5.36 9.57 -22.70
C THR A 22 4.00 8.87 -22.60
N LEU A 23 3.50 8.63 -21.39
CA LEU A 23 2.17 8.06 -21.19
C LEU A 23 1.09 9.12 -21.43
N THR A 24 0.22 8.88 -22.41
CA THR A 24 -0.95 9.71 -22.71
C THR A 24 -2.25 9.05 -22.25
N ASP A 25 -2.30 7.71 -22.27
CA ASP A 25 -3.46 6.92 -21.83
C ASP A 25 -3.04 5.63 -21.09
N LYS A 26 -3.96 5.05 -20.30
CA LYS A 26 -3.72 3.78 -19.56
C LYS A 26 -3.49 2.58 -20.48
N GLU A 27 -3.92 2.69 -21.74
CA GLU A 27 -3.76 1.67 -22.78
C GLU A 27 -2.32 1.62 -23.33
N ASP A 28 -1.48 2.62 -22.99
CA ASP A 28 -0.07 2.67 -23.38
C ASP A 28 0.83 1.75 -22.52
N LEU A 29 0.30 1.20 -21.41
CA LEU A 29 1.01 0.22 -20.56
C LEU A 29 1.06 -1.14 -21.25
N ALA A 30 2.25 -1.73 -21.37
CA ALA A 30 2.46 -2.98 -22.08
C ALA A 30 2.02 -4.22 -21.28
N THR A 31 1.65 -4.05 -20.00
CA THR A 31 1.21 -5.12 -19.10
C THR A 31 0.08 -4.69 -18.16
N ASN A 32 -0.61 -5.66 -17.55
CA ASN A 32 -1.60 -5.40 -16.50
C ASN A 32 -0.99 -5.25 -15.10
N VAL A 33 0.35 -5.16 -14.99
CA VAL A 33 1.02 -5.02 -13.70
C VAL A 33 0.48 -3.82 -12.94
N CYS A 34 0.15 -2.76 -13.68
CA CYS A 34 -0.40 -1.52 -13.12
C CYS A 34 -1.92 -1.35 -13.14
N THR A 35 -2.68 -2.44 -13.15
CA THR A 35 -4.14 -2.39 -13.01
C THR A 35 -4.60 -2.69 -11.59
N VAL A 36 -5.71 -2.05 -11.19
CA VAL A 36 -6.39 -2.29 -9.92
C VAL A 36 -6.98 -3.70 -9.89
N ASP A 37 -6.63 -4.50 -8.87
CA ASP A 37 -7.07 -5.90 -8.74
C ASP A 37 -8.45 -6.05 -8.10
N GLU A 38 -8.88 -5.10 -7.26
CA GLU A 38 -10.20 -5.11 -6.59
C GLU A 38 -10.98 -3.81 -6.86
N PRO A 39 -12.29 -3.89 -7.15
CA PRO A 39 -13.08 -2.69 -7.36
C PRO A 39 -13.13 -1.85 -6.08
N PRO A 40 -13.06 -0.50 -6.19
CA PRO A 40 -13.18 0.37 -5.03
C PRO A 40 -14.52 0.16 -4.31
N SER A 41 -14.55 0.39 -3.00
CA SER A 41 -15.81 0.38 -2.23
C SER A 41 -16.78 1.44 -2.73
N GLU A 42 -18.08 1.28 -2.45
CA GLU A 42 -19.10 2.26 -2.86
C GLU A 42 -18.81 3.66 -2.29
N THR A 43 -18.26 3.76 -1.07
CA THR A 43 -17.78 5.02 -0.50
C THR A 43 -16.69 5.65 -1.36
N ILE A 44 -15.68 4.89 -1.77
CA ILE A 44 -14.60 5.40 -2.61
C ILE A 44 -15.12 5.77 -4.00
N LYS A 45 -16.05 4.99 -4.59
CA LYS A 45 -16.70 5.35 -5.86
C LYS A 45 -17.46 6.67 -5.75
N ALA A 46 -18.20 6.88 -4.67
CA ALA A 46 -18.95 8.12 -4.43
C ALA A 46 -18.03 9.34 -4.27
N ILE A 47 -16.85 9.16 -3.65
CA ILE A 47 -15.83 10.22 -3.55
C ILE A 47 -15.19 10.46 -4.92
N LEU A 48 -14.81 9.40 -5.64
CA LEU A 48 -14.23 9.50 -6.99
C LEU A 48 -15.15 10.25 -7.96
N ALA A 49 -16.47 10.05 -7.87
CA ALA A 49 -17.44 10.77 -8.67
C ALA A 49 -17.47 12.29 -8.42
N GLN A 50 -16.91 12.75 -7.29
CA GLN A 50 -16.78 14.18 -6.94
C GLN A 50 -15.42 14.77 -7.34
N ILE A 51 -14.46 13.93 -7.76
CA ILE A 51 -13.13 14.39 -8.18
C ILE A 51 -13.21 14.98 -9.59
N HIS A 52 -12.57 16.12 -9.81
CA HIS A 52 -12.54 16.78 -11.12
C HIS A 52 -12.07 15.84 -12.23
N GLU A 53 -12.73 15.88 -13.40
CA GLU A 53 -12.47 14.95 -14.51
C GLU A 53 -11.01 14.97 -14.98
N ASP A 54 -10.40 16.14 -15.13
CA ASP A 54 -8.99 16.29 -15.49
C ASP A 54 -8.05 15.56 -14.52
N VAL A 55 -8.35 15.63 -13.22
CA VAL A 55 -7.56 14.95 -12.19
C VAL A 55 -7.74 13.44 -12.25
N GLN A 56 -8.95 12.97 -12.58
CA GLN A 56 -9.21 11.55 -12.77
C GLN A 56 -8.48 10.98 -13.99
N MET A 57 -8.40 11.75 -15.08
CA MET A 57 -7.74 11.34 -16.32
C MET A 57 -6.22 11.23 -16.18
N ARG A 58 -5.58 12.06 -15.34
CA ARG A 58 -4.12 12.06 -15.13
C ARG A 58 -3.61 11.09 -14.06
N PHE A 59 -4.25 9.93 -13.89
CA PHE A 59 -3.87 8.95 -12.88
C PHE A 59 -3.26 7.66 -13.45
N TYR A 60 -2.03 7.39 -13.03
CA TYR A 60 -1.27 6.17 -13.35
C TYR A 60 -0.96 5.41 -12.06
N GLY A 61 -1.90 4.60 -11.59
CA GLY A 61 -1.74 3.83 -10.35
C GLY A 61 -2.50 2.51 -10.37
N CYS A 62 -2.03 1.58 -9.55
CA CYS A 62 -2.22 0.15 -9.73
C CYS A 62 -3.13 -0.44 -8.62
N GLY A 63 -3.56 0.38 -7.65
CA GLY A 63 -4.46 0.01 -6.56
C GLY A 63 -5.20 1.20 -5.93
N ALA A 64 -5.90 0.95 -4.83
CA ALA A 64 -6.54 1.96 -3.98
C ALA A 64 -6.05 1.78 -2.53
N PRO A 65 -4.87 2.32 -2.16
CA PRO A 65 -4.26 2.09 -0.85
C PRO A 65 -4.89 2.98 0.23
N PHE A 66 -6.22 2.94 0.37
CA PHE A 66 -6.95 3.73 1.37
C PHE A 66 -7.22 2.86 2.60
N PRO A 67 -6.44 2.97 3.69
CA PRO A 67 -6.75 2.22 4.89
C PRO A 67 -8.01 2.77 5.57
N PRO A 68 -8.70 1.96 6.39
CA PRO A 68 -9.88 2.41 7.14
C PRO A 68 -9.52 3.41 8.23
N LEU A 69 -10.57 4.06 8.77
CA LEU A 69 -10.50 4.96 9.93
C LEU A 69 -9.47 6.10 9.73
N LEU A 70 -9.70 6.95 8.72
CA LEU A 70 -8.83 8.08 8.38
C LEU A 70 -9.33 9.44 8.91
N GLU A 71 -10.55 9.52 9.43
CA GLU A 71 -11.12 10.78 9.92
C GLU A 71 -10.19 11.48 10.93
N GLY A 72 -9.87 12.76 10.65
CA GLY A 72 -8.97 13.59 11.45
C GLY A 72 -7.48 13.26 11.31
N ALA A 73 -7.08 12.27 10.50
CA ALA A 73 -5.69 11.88 10.35
C ALA A 73 -4.89 12.88 9.51
N THR A 74 -3.58 12.98 9.78
CA THR A 74 -2.60 13.53 8.83
C THR A 74 -2.05 12.41 7.96
N VAL A 75 -2.33 12.47 6.66
CA VAL A 75 -1.90 11.48 5.67
C VAL A 75 -0.83 12.08 4.75
N LEU A 76 0.23 11.32 4.49
CA LEU A 76 1.25 11.64 3.50
C LEU A 76 1.14 10.64 2.34
N ASP A 77 0.90 11.15 1.13
CA ASP A 77 0.87 10.37 -0.11
C ASP A 77 2.18 10.56 -0.87
N LEU A 78 2.87 9.45 -1.15
CA LEU A 78 4.18 9.45 -1.80
C LEU A 78 4.07 9.00 -3.25
N GLY A 79 4.44 9.92 -4.14
CA GLY A 79 4.23 9.80 -5.58
C GLY A 79 2.80 10.17 -5.95
N CYS A 80 2.32 11.32 -5.47
CA CYS A 80 0.91 11.70 -5.59
C CYS A 80 0.48 12.07 -7.02
N GLY A 81 1.43 12.26 -7.95
CA GLY A 81 1.14 12.68 -9.32
C GLY A 81 0.24 13.91 -9.38
N GLY A 82 -0.78 13.88 -10.24
CA GLY A 82 -1.77 14.94 -10.38
C GLY A 82 -2.77 15.08 -9.22
N GLY A 83 -2.59 14.31 -8.13
CA GLY A 83 -3.29 14.52 -6.85
C GLY A 83 -4.60 13.75 -6.67
N ARG A 84 -4.98 12.84 -7.57
CA ARG A 84 -6.24 12.07 -7.45
C ARG A 84 -6.40 11.39 -6.09
N ASP A 85 -5.39 10.62 -5.68
CA ASP A 85 -5.45 9.89 -4.40
C ASP A 85 -5.42 10.88 -3.22
N CYS A 86 -4.68 11.99 -3.32
CA CYS A 86 -4.72 13.07 -2.33
C CYS A 86 -6.12 13.68 -2.14
N PHE A 87 -6.88 13.90 -3.21
CA PHE A 87 -8.23 14.45 -3.10
C PHE A 87 -9.25 13.42 -2.61
N VAL A 88 -9.06 12.13 -2.92
CA VAL A 88 -9.85 11.07 -2.27
C VAL A 88 -9.56 11.03 -0.77
N LEU A 89 -8.28 11.06 -0.39
CA LEU A 89 -7.84 11.12 1.01
C LEU A 89 -8.35 12.38 1.71
N SER A 90 -8.41 13.52 1.03
CA SER A 90 -8.95 14.78 1.56
C SER A 90 -10.38 14.62 2.08
N SER A 91 -11.20 13.90 1.32
CA SER A 91 -12.57 13.56 1.72
C SER A 91 -12.59 12.57 2.89
N LEU A 92 -11.77 11.51 2.83
CA LEU A 92 -11.70 10.46 3.86
C LEU A 92 -11.20 10.95 5.22
N VAL A 93 -10.24 11.89 5.23
CA VAL A 93 -9.74 12.48 6.48
C VAL A 93 -10.66 13.57 7.03
N GLY A 94 -11.58 14.08 6.21
CA GLY A 94 -12.50 15.15 6.57
C GLY A 94 -11.82 16.50 6.79
N GLU A 95 -12.61 17.53 7.06
CA GLU A 95 -12.16 18.92 7.18
C GLU A 95 -11.10 19.13 8.28
N GLN A 96 -11.13 18.31 9.34
CA GLN A 96 -10.18 18.38 10.46
C GLN A 96 -8.89 17.58 10.23
N GLY A 97 -8.87 16.73 9.20
CA GLY A 97 -7.68 15.99 8.80
C GLY A 97 -6.74 16.84 7.94
N LYS A 98 -5.66 16.21 7.47
CA LYS A 98 -4.70 16.85 6.57
C LYS A 98 -4.14 15.84 5.58
N VAL A 99 -3.95 16.25 4.33
CA VAL A 99 -3.27 15.46 3.31
C VAL A 99 -2.06 16.22 2.77
N ILE A 100 -0.95 15.51 2.66
CA ILE A 100 0.31 16.01 2.10
C ILE A 100 0.64 15.12 0.90
N GLY A 101 0.58 15.66 -0.31
CA GLY A 101 1.06 14.97 -1.51
C GLY A 101 2.51 15.33 -1.79
N VAL A 102 3.34 14.33 -2.09
CA VAL A 102 4.72 14.53 -2.54
C VAL A 102 4.91 13.90 -3.91
N ASP A 103 5.43 14.66 -4.87
CA ASP A 103 5.86 14.16 -6.17
C ASP A 103 7.12 14.89 -6.62
N ALA A 104 7.97 14.20 -7.38
CA ALA A 104 9.20 14.80 -7.88
C ALA A 104 8.93 15.75 -9.08
N THR A 105 7.84 15.53 -9.80
CA THR A 105 7.52 16.16 -11.09
C THR A 105 6.85 17.51 -10.89
N ALA A 106 7.51 18.59 -11.32
CA ALA A 106 7.03 19.96 -11.10
C ALA A 106 5.66 20.21 -11.76
N GLU A 107 5.48 19.67 -12.96
CA GLU A 107 4.28 19.82 -13.78
C GLU A 107 3.07 19.13 -13.12
N GLN A 108 3.27 17.96 -12.50
CA GLN A 108 2.22 17.25 -11.77
C GLN A 108 1.83 18.00 -10.50
N ILE A 109 2.80 18.54 -9.77
CA ILE A 109 2.56 19.35 -8.56
C ILE A 109 1.80 20.64 -8.91
N ALA A 110 2.23 21.36 -9.95
CA ALA A 110 1.55 22.57 -10.41
C ALA A 110 0.11 22.27 -10.84
N PHE A 111 -0.08 21.20 -11.61
CA PHE A 111 -1.41 20.74 -12.00
C PHE A 111 -2.28 20.41 -10.77
N ALA A 112 -1.78 19.62 -9.82
CA ALA A 112 -2.53 19.26 -8.63
C ALA A 112 -2.91 20.49 -7.78
N GLN A 113 -2.02 21.50 -7.71
CA GLN A 113 -2.27 22.76 -7.02
C GLN A 113 -3.44 23.56 -7.62
N ASP A 114 -3.62 23.55 -8.94
CA ASP A 114 -4.70 24.27 -9.63
C ASP A 114 -6.11 23.77 -9.22
N TYR A 115 -6.23 22.51 -8.77
CA TYR A 115 -7.50 21.92 -8.35
C TYR A 115 -7.73 21.91 -6.83
N VAL A 116 -6.84 22.50 -6.04
CA VAL A 116 -6.97 22.52 -4.57
C VAL A 116 -8.23 23.26 -4.14
N GLU A 117 -8.45 24.46 -4.69
CA GLU A 117 -9.63 25.27 -4.33
C GLU A 117 -10.93 24.65 -4.84
N HIS A 118 -10.91 24.04 -6.03
CA HIS A 118 -12.06 23.32 -6.56
C HIS A 118 -12.54 22.21 -5.61
N HIS A 119 -11.63 21.34 -5.17
CA HIS A 119 -12.01 20.23 -4.28
C HIS A 119 -12.37 20.71 -2.87
N ARG A 120 -11.74 21.79 -2.38
CA ARG A 120 -12.18 22.46 -1.13
C ARG A 120 -13.65 22.85 -1.22
N GLU A 121 -14.07 23.46 -2.33
CA GLU A 121 -15.46 23.89 -2.55
C GLU A 121 -16.42 22.73 -2.72
N VAL A 122 -16.06 21.72 -3.53
CA VAL A 122 -16.88 20.52 -3.74
C VAL A 122 -17.14 19.78 -2.43
N PHE A 123 -16.13 19.67 -1.56
CA PHE A 123 -16.27 19.05 -0.25
C PHE A 123 -16.88 19.96 0.82
N GLY A 124 -17.12 21.24 0.50
CA GLY A 124 -17.74 22.20 1.41
C GLY A 124 -16.85 22.64 2.58
N TYR A 125 -15.53 22.57 2.43
CA TYR A 125 -14.59 22.91 3.50
C TYR A 125 -14.30 24.41 3.57
N ALA A 126 -14.17 24.95 4.79
CA ALA A 126 -13.83 26.34 5.03
C ALA A 126 -12.40 26.67 4.59
N LYS A 127 -11.49 25.69 4.65
CA LYS A 127 -10.11 25.76 4.17
C LYS A 127 -9.72 24.44 3.54
N SER A 128 -8.81 24.47 2.57
CA SER A 128 -8.26 23.23 2.03
C SER A 128 -7.46 22.51 3.11
N ASN A 129 -7.67 21.20 3.21
CA ASN A 129 -6.88 20.30 4.04
C ASN A 129 -5.76 19.61 3.25
N VAL A 130 -5.57 19.93 1.97
CA VAL A 130 -4.56 19.35 1.08
C VAL A 130 -3.41 20.32 0.85
N GLN A 131 -2.17 19.82 0.89
CA GLN A 131 -0.98 20.53 0.45
C GLN A 131 -0.13 19.63 -0.46
N PHE A 132 0.47 20.22 -1.50
CA PHE A 132 1.36 19.52 -2.42
C PHE A 132 2.79 20.05 -2.31
N LEU A 133 3.75 19.15 -2.19
CA LEU A 133 5.17 19.46 -2.06
C LEU A 133 5.94 18.80 -3.21
N GLN A 134 6.77 19.59 -3.90
CA GLN A 134 7.68 19.03 -4.88
C GLN A 134 8.90 18.43 -4.17
N GLY A 135 9.21 17.17 -4.45
CA GLY A 135 10.43 16.54 -3.97
C GLY A 135 10.53 15.04 -4.22
N LYS A 136 11.73 14.51 -3.98
CA LYS A 136 12.04 13.09 -4.16
C LYS A 136 11.70 12.31 -2.88
N ILE A 137 11.10 11.13 -3.03
CA ILE A 137 10.74 10.26 -1.89
C ILE A 137 11.97 9.69 -1.17
N GLU A 138 13.14 9.73 -1.79
CA GLU A 138 14.43 9.38 -1.17
C GLU A 138 14.94 10.45 -0.20
N ALA A 139 14.37 11.65 -0.22
CA ALA A 139 14.84 12.82 0.52
C ALA A 139 13.73 13.49 1.34
N LEU A 140 12.86 12.68 1.96
CA LEU A 140 11.71 13.15 2.75
C LEU A 140 12.10 14.13 3.87
N ASP A 141 13.29 13.99 4.44
CA ASP A 141 13.84 14.87 5.47
C ASP A 141 14.08 16.31 4.98
N LYS A 142 14.17 16.52 3.66
CA LYS A 142 14.38 17.84 3.04
C LYS A 142 13.08 18.56 2.67
N LEU A 143 11.93 17.92 2.84
CA LEU A 143 10.63 18.45 2.41
C LEU A 143 9.97 19.36 3.45
N GLY A 144 10.63 19.60 4.58
CA GLY A 144 10.09 20.45 5.66
C GLY A 144 8.90 19.83 6.41
N ILE A 145 8.66 18.52 6.24
CA ILE A 145 7.68 17.77 7.03
C ILE A 145 8.30 17.48 8.39
N ALA A 146 7.61 17.86 9.47
CA ALA A 146 8.11 17.65 10.82
C ALA A 146 8.24 16.14 11.12
N PRO A 147 9.27 15.71 11.88
CA PRO A 147 9.35 14.33 12.35
C PRO A 147 8.14 14.02 13.24
N GLU A 148 7.71 12.77 13.25
CA GLU A 148 6.59 12.29 14.07
C GLU A 148 5.31 13.12 13.95
N SER A 149 4.99 13.59 12.74
CA SER A 149 3.83 14.44 12.48
C SER A 149 2.75 13.77 11.63
N VAL A 150 3.07 12.64 10.98
CA VAL A 150 2.17 11.93 10.06
C VAL A 150 1.56 10.71 10.75
N ASP A 151 0.25 10.53 10.63
CA ASP A 151 -0.46 9.36 11.18
C ASP A 151 -0.40 8.17 10.22
N VAL A 152 -0.55 8.43 8.92
CA VAL A 152 -0.57 7.40 7.87
C VAL A 152 0.27 7.85 6.67
N ILE A 153 1.15 6.98 6.18
CA ILE A 153 1.82 7.15 4.90
C ILE A 153 1.21 6.17 3.91
N VAL A 154 0.79 6.66 2.74
CA VAL A 154 0.31 5.84 1.64
C VAL A 154 1.22 5.99 0.41
N SER A 155 1.22 4.98 -0.44
CA SER A 155 1.88 5.02 -1.74
C SER A 155 1.28 3.95 -2.66
N ASN A 156 1.36 4.18 -3.96
CA ASN A 156 0.81 3.30 -4.99
C ASN A 156 1.88 3.06 -6.06
N CYS A 157 2.59 1.94 -5.97
CA CYS A 157 3.62 1.50 -6.93
C CYS A 157 4.82 2.44 -7.18
N VAL A 158 5.11 3.38 -6.26
CA VAL A 158 6.24 4.32 -6.45
C VAL A 158 7.50 3.90 -5.71
N ILE A 159 7.40 3.13 -4.62
CA ILE A 159 8.57 2.72 -3.82
C ILE A 159 9.51 1.83 -4.66
N ASN A 160 8.97 0.99 -5.53
CA ASN A 160 9.77 0.18 -6.44
C ASN A 160 10.61 0.98 -7.43
N LEU A 161 10.19 2.18 -7.81
CA LEU A 161 10.94 3.05 -8.72
C LEU A 161 12.17 3.66 -8.05
N SER A 162 12.22 3.64 -6.72
CA SER A 162 13.37 4.13 -5.96
C SER A 162 14.54 3.17 -6.03
N MET A 163 15.74 3.72 -6.29
CA MET A 163 16.99 2.96 -6.19
C MET A 163 17.55 2.89 -4.76
N THR A 164 17.02 3.67 -3.82
CA THR A 164 17.44 3.69 -2.42
C THR A 164 16.26 3.44 -1.47
N LYS A 165 15.57 2.31 -1.69
CA LYS A 165 14.41 1.86 -0.89
C LYS A 165 14.64 1.88 0.63
N ALA A 166 15.86 1.59 1.07
CA ALA A 166 16.23 1.65 2.49
C ALA A 166 16.11 3.08 3.07
N ASP A 167 16.56 4.09 2.30
CA ASP A 167 16.49 5.49 2.69
C ASP A 167 15.03 5.98 2.70
N VAL A 168 14.23 5.55 1.72
CA VAL A 168 12.79 5.82 1.67
C VAL A 168 12.09 5.28 2.93
N LEU A 169 12.29 4.00 3.27
CA LEU A 169 11.71 3.39 4.46
C LEU A 169 12.17 4.08 5.75
N ALA A 170 13.45 4.43 5.85
CA ALA A 170 13.98 5.17 7.00
C ALA A 170 13.39 6.59 7.11
N GLY A 171 13.17 7.26 5.98
CA GLY A 171 12.49 8.56 5.92
C GLY A 171 11.04 8.47 6.40
N MET A 172 10.29 7.47 5.91
CA MET A 172 8.92 7.19 6.36
C MET A 172 8.86 6.96 7.87
N ALA A 173 9.77 6.14 8.41
CA ALA A 173 9.85 5.86 9.85
C ALA A 173 10.11 7.12 10.70
N LYS A 174 10.86 8.10 10.19
CA LYS A 174 11.10 9.37 10.90
C LYS A 174 9.87 10.28 10.92
N LEU A 175 9.09 10.30 9.85
CA LEU A 175 7.91 11.16 9.72
C LEU A 175 6.68 10.62 10.46
N LEU A 176 6.54 9.30 10.56
CA LEU A 176 5.42 8.68 11.27
C LEU A 176 5.44 8.98 12.77
N LYS A 177 4.26 9.30 13.31
CA LYS A 177 4.01 9.31 14.76
C LYS A 177 4.20 7.90 15.34
N PRO A 178 4.54 7.77 16.64
CA PRO A 178 4.40 6.50 17.34
C PRO A 178 2.98 5.94 17.18
N GLY A 179 2.86 4.68 16.75
CA GLY A 179 1.56 4.05 16.45
C GLY A 179 1.00 4.35 15.05
N GLY A 180 1.68 5.21 14.27
CA GLY A 180 1.34 5.47 12.87
C GLY A 180 1.65 4.28 11.96
N GLU A 181 1.11 4.29 10.75
CA GLU A 181 1.27 3.17 9.80
C GLU A 181 1.68 3.63 8.41
N ILE A 182 2.41 2.77 7.71
CA ILE A 182 2.52 2.79 6.25
C ILE A 182 1.46 1.83 5.72
N TYR A 183 0.68 2.26 4.73
CA TYR A 183 -0.29 1.44 4.01
C TYR A 183 -0.12 1.65 2.51
N PHE A 184 0.47 0.69 1.81
CA PHE A 184 0.84 0.89 0.42
C PHE A 184 0.74 -0.39 -0.40
N ALA A 185 0.56 -0.25 -1.71
CA ALA A 185 0.56 -1.35 -2.66
C ALA A 185 1.78 -1.24 -3.57
N ASP A 186 2.46 -2.36 -3.81
CA ASP A 186 3.58 -2.42 -4.75
C ASP A 186 3.77 -3.84 -5.33
N ILE A 187 4.66 -3.96 -6.32
CA ILE A 187 4.96 -5.20 -7.03
C ILE A 187 6.13 -5.96 -6.37
N TYR A 188 5.96 -7.25 -6.14
CA TYR A 188 6.99 -8.09 -5.55
C TYR A 188 7.17 -9.38 -6.33
N ALA A 189 8.40 -9.88 -6.38
CA ALA A 189 8.72 -11.14 -7.00
C ALA A 189 8.76 -12.29 -5.98
N ASP A 190 8.42 -13.50 -6.40
CA ASP A 190 8.59 -14.73 -5.61
C ASP A 190 10.06 -15.11 -5.40
N ARG A 191 10.96 -14.56 -6.21
CA ARG A 191 12.40 -14.80 -6.21
C ARG A 191 13.16 -13.56 -6.64
N ARG A 192 14.48 -13.57 -6.44
CA ARG A 192 15.36 -12.50 -6.95
C ARG A 192 15.37 -12.52 -8.48
N LEU A 193 15.08 -11.37 -9.08
CA LEU A 193 15.18 -11.17 -10.52
C LEU A 193 16.64 -11.06 -10.95
N ALA A 194 16.91 -11.37 -12.22
CA ALA A 194 18.25 -11.27 -12.79
C ALA A 194 18.73 -9.80 -12.79
N PRO A 195 19.99 -9.51 -12.38
CA PRO A 195 20.48 -8.13 -12.22
C PRO A 195 20.36 -7.27 -13.49
N GLU A 196 20.43 -7.90 -14.65
CA GLU A 196 20.38 -7.25 -15.97
C GLU A 196 19.01 -6.60 -16.22
N LEU A 197 17.94 -7.13 -15.61
CA LEU A 197 16.57 -6.63 -15.77
C LEU A 197 16.35 -5.25 -15.14
N LYS A 198 17.20 -4.84 -14.19
CA LYS A 198 17.10 -3.53 -13.51
C LYS A 198 17.26 -2.34 -14.46
N ASN A 199 18.05 -2.54 -15.52
CA ASN A 199 18.39 -1.51 -16.50
C ASN A 199 17.68 -1.73 -17.84
N ASP A 200 16.79 -2.72 -17.93
CA ASP A 200 16.05 -3.02 -19.14
C ASP A 200 14.88 -2.05 -19.31
N PRO A 201 14.88 -1.15 -20.32
CA PRO A 201 13.88 -0.08 -20.42
C PRO A 201 12.43 -0.59 -20.44
N LEU A 202 12.20 -1.75 -21.06
CA LEU A 202 10.86 -2.36 -21.15
C LEU A 202 10.39 -2.87 -19.78
N ILE A 203 11.29 -3.41 -18.97
CA ILE A 203 10.96 -3.95 -17.64
C ILE A 203 10.84 -2.82 -16.61
N VAL A 204 11.64 -1.78 -16.76
CA VAL A 204 11.64 -0.61 -15.88
C VAL A 204 10.36 0.21 -16.04
N GLY A 205 9.92 0.46 -17.28
CA GLY A 205 8.69 1.21 -17.56
C GLY A 205 7.45 0.59 -16.89
N GLU A 206 7.44 -0.74 -16.76
CA GLU A 206 6.33 -1.52 -16.15
C GLU A 206 6.44 -1.66 -14.62
N CYS A 207 7.33 -0.91 -13.94
CA CYS A 207 7.61 -1.02 -12.50
C CYS A 207 8.16 -2.39 -12.05
N ILE A 208 8.65 -3.22 -12.99
CA ILE A 208 9.13 -4.57 -12.69
C ILE A 208 10.64 -4.58 -12.38
N GLY A 209 11.41 -3.68 -12.99
CA GLY A 209 12.87 -3.78 -13.04
C GLY A 209 13.54 -3.83 -11.67
N ASP A 210 12.97 -3.11 -10.71
CA ASP A 210 13.45 -3.03 -9.34
C ASP A 210 12.49 -3.71 -8.33
N ALA A 211 11.56 -4.53 -8.81
CA ALA A 211 10.68 -5.33 -7.97
C ALA A 211 11.51 -6.29 -7.11
N LEU A 212 11.39 -6.14 -5.80
CA LEU A 212 12.16 -6.95 -4.86
C LEU A 212 11.59 -8.35 -4.73
N TYR A 213 12.48 -9.30 -4.49
CA TYR A 213 12.07 -10.53 -3.80
C TYR A 213 11.42 -10.13 -2.47
N PHE A 214 10.22 -10.65 -2.20
CA PHE A 214 9.43 -10.24 -1.03
C PHE A 214 10.20 -10.32 0.30
N GLU A 215 10.98 -11.37 0.54
CA GLU A 215 11.73 -11.48 1.81
C GLU A 215 12.92 -10.51 1.88
N ASP A 216 13.47 -10.04 0.76
CA ASP A 216 14.46 -8.96 0.77
C ASP A 216 13.80 -7.64 1.19
N PHE A 217 12.57 -7.38 0.74
CA PHE A 217 11.79 -6.25 1.23
C PHE A 217 11.52 -6.35 2.73
N VAL A 218 11.09 -7.51 3.23
CA VAL A 218 10.86 -7.72 4.68
C VAL A 218 12.12 -7.42 5.50
N ARG A 219 13.30 -7.84 5.02
CA ARG A 219 14.59 -7.52 5.68
C ARG A 219 14.86 -6.01 5.69
N LEU A 220 14.61 -5.30 4.59
CA LEU A 220 14.78 -3.85 4.52
C LEU A 220 13.82 -3.11 5.45
N ALA A 221 12.55 -3.51 5.48
CA ALA A 221 11.54 -2.97 6.37
C ALA A 221 11.94 -3.12 7.84
N ARG A 222 12.40 -4.32 8.23
CA ARG A 222 12.92 -4.60 9.58
C ARG A 222 14.12 -3.75 9.94
N ALA A 223 15.06 -3.59 9.02
CA ALA A 223 16.23 -2.72 9.22
C ALA A 223 15.85 -1.25 9.41
N ALA A 224 14.73 -0.80 8.83
CA ALA A 224 14.17 0.53 9.03
C ALA A 224 13.30 0.68 10.29
N GLY A 225 13.15 -0.39 11.09
CA GLY A 225 12.38 -0.38 12.34
C GLY A 225 10.95 -0.91 12.23
N PHE A 226 10.54 -1.43 11.07
CA PHE A 226 9.24 -2.08 10.89
C PHE A 226 9.36 -3.59 11.06
N LEU A 227 9.21 -4.05 12.30
CA LEU A 227 9.55 -5.43 12.69
C LEU A 227 8.52 -6.47 12.24
N ASP A 228 7.26 -6.06 12.09
CA ASP A 228 6.13 -6.89 11.68
C ASP A 228 5.47 -6.31 10.41
N VAL A 229 5.68 -6.98 9.28
CA VAL A 229 5.13 -6.61 7.96
C VAL A 229 3.86 -7.41 7.72
N ARG A 230 2.71 -6.73 7.60
CA ARG A 230 1.41 -7.38 7.38
C ARG A 230 1.00 -7.29 5.91
N ILE A 231 0.48 -8.39 5.37
CA ILE A 231 -0.11 -8.44 4.03
C ILE A 231 -1.62 -8.28 4.18
N THR A 232 -2.20 -7.28 3.53
CA THR A 232 -3.65 -7.06 3.56
C THR A 232 -4.33 -7.65 2.33
N ALA A 233 -3.69 -7.52 1.16
CA ALA A 233 -4.12 -8.12 -0.09
C ALA A 233 -2.91 -8.62 -0.90
N LYS A 234 -3.11 -9.68 -1.68
CA LYS A 234 -2.09 -10.26 -2.56
C LYS A 234 -2.73 -10.84 -3.82
N ALA A 235 -2.32 -10.37 -4.99
CA ALA A 235 -2.78 -10.85 -6.29
C ALA A 235 -1.61 -11.21 -7.18
N LEU A 236 -1.71 -12.33 -7.90
CA LEU A 236 -0.74 -12.72 -8.93
C LEU A 236 -0.98 -11.88 -10.19
N LYS A 237 0.07 -11.25 -10.72
CA LYS A 237 -0.01 -10.44 -11.94
C LYS A 237 0.24 -11.29 -13.19
N THR A 238 -0.57 -11.08 -14.21
CA THR A 238 -0.48 -11.76 -15.51
C THR A 238 0.10 -10.81 -16.54
N ILE A 239 1.41 -10.86 -16.73
CA ILE A 239 2.16 -9.94 -17.60
C ILE A 239 1.56 -9.87 -19.01
N ALA A 240 1.13 -11.00 -19.57
CA ALA A 240 0.49 -11.08 -20.89
C ALA A 240 1.36 -10.51 -22.03
N ASN A 241 2.69 -10.53 -21.84
CA ASN A 241 3.68 -10.08 -22.81
C ASN A 241 4.80 -11.13 -22.91
N PRO A 242 4.86 -11.91 -24.01
CA PRO A 242 5.82 -13.00 -24.15
C PRO A 242 7.29 -12.57 -24.05
N ALA A 243 7.63 -11.34 -24.47
CA ALA A 243 8.99 -10.83 -24.39
C ALA A 243 9.41 -10.54 -22.95
N ILE A 244 8.50 -10.00 -22.13
CA ILE A 244 8.73 -9.77 -20.71
C ILE A 244 8.74 -11.10 -19.95
N GLU A 245 7.80 -12.00 -20.24
CA GLU A 245 7.72 -13.32 -19.60
C GLU A 245 8.98 -14.17 -19.83
N ALA A 246 9.54 -14.14 -21.04
CA ALA A 246 10.80 -14.79 -21.36
C ALA A 246 11.95 -14.23 -20.52
N LYS A 247 12.01 -12.89 -20.35
CA LYS A 247 13.02 -12.21 -19.52
C LYS A 247 12.89 -12.53 -18.04
N LEU A 248 11.67 -12.70 -17.53
CA LEU A 248 11.40 -13.05 -16.13
C LEU A 248 11.85 -14.47 -15.76
N GLY A 249 12.09 -15.35 -16.73
CA GLY A 249 12.63 -16.69 -16.47
C GLY A 249 11.76 -17.53 -15.53
N GLY A 250 10.44 -17.34 -15.58
CA GLY A 250 9.47 -18.02 -14.72
C GLY A 250 9.31 -17.43 -13.32
N ALA A 251 9.92 -16.27 -13.03
CA ALA A 251 9.60 -15.49 -11.83
C ALA A 251 8.14 -15.04 -11.85
N LYS A 252 7.47 -15.14 -10.71
CA LYS A 252 6.09 -14.68 -10.55
C LYS A 252 6.07 -13.33 -9.87
N LEU A 253 5.28 -12.41 -10.43
CA LEU A 253 5.07 -11.08 -9.85
C LEU A 253 3.72 -11.02 -9.14
N TYR A 254 3.71 -10.36 -7.99
CA TYR A 254 2.53 -10.16 -7.18
C TYR A 254 2.34 -8.68 -6.90
N SER A 255 1.12 -8.18 -7.03
CA SER A 255 0.72 -6.96 -6.35
C SER A 255 0.41 -7.31 -4.91
N ILE A 256 1.07 -6.65 -3.96
CA ILE A 256 0.88 -6.89 -2.53
C ILE A 256 0.58 -5.55 -1.87
N THR A 257 -0.56 -5.48 -1.19
CA THR A 257 -0.85 -4.37 -0.28
C THR A 257 -0.34 -4.72 1.11
N LEU A 258 0.45 -3.82 1.67
CA LEU A 258 1.19 -4.01 2.91
C LEU A 258 0.79 -2.96 3.93
N ARG A 259 0.80 -3.38 5.20
CA ARG A 259 0.68 -2.51 6.36
C ARG A 259 1.88 -2.69 7.28
N LEU A 260 2.54 -1.60 7.63
CA LEU A 260 3.72 -1.57 8.51
C LEU A 260 3.49 -0.52 9.60
N PHE A 261 3.49 -0.91 10.86
CA PHE A 261 3.30 0.04 11.97
C PHE A 261 4.63 0.51 12.56
N LYS A 262 4.73 1.81 12.88
CA LYS A 262 5.83 2.36 13.66
C LYS A 262 5.55 2.15 15.15
N MET A 263 5.96 1.02 15.69
CA MET A 263 5.95 0.75 17.12
C MET A 263 6.95 -0.35 17.49
N ASP A 264 7.24 -0.48 18.78
CA ASP A 264 8.13 -1.50 19.33
C ASP A 264 7.42 -2.86 19.32
N LEU A 265 7.56 -3.59 18.22
CA LEU A 265 6.99 -4.93 17.99
C LEU A 265 8.08 -5.99 18.06
N GLU A 266 7.69 -7.24 18.32
CA GLU A 266 8.60 -8.38 18.25
C GLU A 266 8.69 -8.91 16.81
N ASP A 267 9.76 -9.63 16.47
CA ASP A 267 9.96 -10.22 15.13
C ASP A 267 9.08 -11.46 14.89
N ARG A 268 8.44 -11.95 15.96
CA ARG A 268 7.56 -13.12 15.97
C ARG A 268 6.26 -12.84 16.70
N CYS A 269 5.26 -13.68 16.42
CA CYS A 269 3.99 -13.65 17.12
C CYS A 269 4.12 -14.35 18.47
N GLU A 270 4.28 -13.57 19.53
CA GLU A 270 4.36 -14.07 20.91
C GLU A 270 2.99 -14.04 21.62
N ASP A 271 2.71 -15.05 22.42
CA ASP A 271 1.47 -15.21 23.17
C ASP A 271 1.61 -14.61 24.57
N TYR A 272 0.74 -13.65 24.86
CA TYR A 272 0.63 -13.02 26.17
C TYR A 272 -0.81 -13.11 26.74
N GLY A 273 -1.63 -14.02 26.18
CA GLY A 273 -3.00 -14.28 26.61
C GLY A 273 -3.97 -13.14 26.32
N GLN A 274 -3.74 -12.38 25.25
CA GLN A 274 -4.55 -11.22 24.89
C GLN A 274 -5.68 -11.61 23.95
N VAL A 275 -6.80 -10.91 24.09
CA VAL A 275 -8.01 -11.12 23.28
C VAL A 275 -8.47 -9.75 22.76
N ALA A 276 -8.83 -9.68 21.49
CA ALA A 276 -9.41 -8.50 20.87
C ALA A 276 -10.89 -8.76 20.51
N ILE A 277 -11.75 -7.78 20.75
CA ILE A 277 -13.16 -7.78 20.40
C ILE A 277 -13.43 -6.54 19.56
N TYR A 278 -13.83 -6.73 18.31
CA TYR A 278 -14.24 -5.61 17.44
C TYR A 278 -15.62 -5.10 17.84
N LYS A 279 -15.78 -3.78 17.96
CA LYS A 279 -17.00 -3.14 18.44
C LYS A 279 -18.08 -2.95 17.38
N GLY A 280 -17.76 -3.06 16.10
CA GLY A 280 -18.70 -2.81 15.01
C GLY A 280 -19.05 -1.32 14.83
N ASN A 281 -18.24 -0.42 15.36
CA ASN A 281 -18.48 1.03 15.34
C ASN A 281 -17.79 1.76 14.18
N LEU A 282 -17.23 1.03 13.21
CA LEU A 282 -16.73 1.61 11.96
C LEU A 282 -17.86 1.56 10.91
N PRO A 283 -18.40 2.71 10.46
CA PRO A 283 -19.56 2.73 9.56
C PRO A 283 -19.38 1.95 8.26
N GLU A 284 -18.18 1.94 7.69
CA GLU A 284 -17.85 1.20 6.47
C GLU A 284 -17.65 -0.31 6.69
N ALA A 285 -17.57 -0.75 7.93
CA ALA A 285 -17.29 -2.14 8.29
C ALA A 285 -18.04 -2.57 9.57
N PRO A 286 -19.39 -2.43 9.64
CA PRO A 286 -20.14 -2.63 10.88
C PRO A 286 -20.14 -4.08 11.36
N ASP A 287 -20.03 -5.05 10.45
CA ASP A 287 -20.12 -6.48 10.77
C ASP A 287 -18.75 -7.14 10.97
N ARG A 288 -17.72 -6.65 10.28
CA ARG A 288 -16.41 -7.31 10.23
C ARG A 288 -15.29 -6.33 9.86
N PHE A 289 -14.26 -6.29 10.71
CA PHE A 289 -13.03 -5.55 10.43
C PHE A 289 -11.90 -6.50 10.02
N VAL A 290 -11.23 -6.21 8.90
CA VAL A 290 -10.05 -6.96 8.44
C VAL A 290 -8.80 -6.12 8.71
N LEU A 291 -7.96 -6.59 9.64
CA LEU A 291 -6.68 -5.93 9.93
C LEU A 291 -5.63 -6.28 8.86
N ASP A 292 -5.60 -7.55 8.47
CA ASP A 292 -4.71 -8.11 7.46
C ASP A 292 -5.26 -9.49 7.01
N ASN A 293 -4.56 -10.14 6.09
CA ASN A 293 -4.99 -11.42 5.53
C ASN A 293 -5.09 -12.56 6.56
N GLY A 294 -4.45 -12.44 7.72
CA GLY A 294 -4.50 -13.42 8.81
C GLY A 294 -5.51 -13.08 9.91
N HIS A 295 -5.98 -11.83 9.99
CA HIS A 295 -6.80 -11.33 11.10
C HIS A 295 -8.06 -10.61 10.61
N ALA A 296 -9.19 -11.29 10.78
CA ALA A 296 -10.51 -10.73 10.59
C ALA A 296 -11.35 -10.89 11.86
N PHE A 297 -12.03 -9.82 12.24
CA PHE A 297 -12.75 -9.72 13.51
C PHE A 297 -14.22 -9.43 13.22
N ASP A 298 -15.07 -10.42 13.49
CA ASP A 298 -16.52 -10.25 13.44
C ASP A 298 -16.98 -9.44 14.68
N THR A 299 -17.96 -8.57 14.51
CA THR A 299 -18.44 -7.68 15.57
C THR A 299 -18.91 -8.46 16.80
N GLY A 300 -18.45 -8.02 17.98
CA GLY A 300 -18.77 -8.63 19.28
C GLY A 300 -18.08 -9.97 19.55
N ARG A 301 -17.35 -10.54 18.58
CA ARG A 301 -16.65 -11.82 18.75
C ARG A 301 -15.28 -11.62 19.39
N ALA A 302 -15.04 -12.36 20.47
CA ALA A 302 -13.72 -12.45 21.08
C ALA A 302 -12.76 -13.31 20.24
N VAL A 303 -11.61 -12.75 19.89
CA VAL A 303 -10.56 -13.40 19.12
C VAL A 303 -9.24 -13.32 19.89
N SER A 304 -8.62 -14.46 20.16
CA SER A 304 -7.27 -14.49 20.74
C SER A 304 -6.27 -13.92 19.75
N VAL A 305 -5.32 -13.11 20.23
CA VAL A 305 -4.34 -12.42 19.39
C VAL A 305 -2.95 -12.48 20.02
N CYS A 306 -1.92 -12.47 19.18
CA CYS A 306 -0.54 -12.31 19.64
C CYS A 306 -0.31 -10.87 20.18
N ARG A 307 0.82 -10.69 20.87
CA ARG A 307 1.23 -9.39 21.41
C ARG A 307 1.31 -8.30 20.35
N ASN A 308 1.91 -8.60 19.20
CA ASN A 308 2.04 -7.63 18.11
C ASN A 308 0.68 -7.14 17.64
N THR A 309 -0.26 -8.05 17.34
CA THR A 309 -1.61 -7.68 16.90
C THR A 309 -2.35 -6.88 17.98
N ALA A 310 -2.23 -7.27 19.25
CA ALA A 310 -2.84 -6.52 20.34
C ALA A 310 -2.26 -5.09 20.48
N ASP A 311 -0.94 -4.93 20.30
CA ASP A 311 -0.27 -3.64 20.34
C ASP A 311 -0.62 -2.77 19.11
N MET A 312 -0.68 -3.36 17.91
CA MET A 312 -1.18 -2.69 16.70
C MET A 312 -2.59 -2.12 16.92
N ILE A 313 -3.47 -2.87 17.57
CA ILE A 313 -4.82 -2.40 17.89
C ILE A 313 -4.78 -1.31 18.98
N ARG A 314 -4.13 -1.57 20.12
CA ARG A 314 -4.16 -0.67 21.29
C ARG A 314 -3.43 0.65 21.08
N LYS A 315 -2.31 0.62 20.35
CA LYS A 315 -1.36 1.73 20.28
C LYS A 315 -1.50 2.55 18.99
N SER A 316 -2.38 2.17 18.08
CA SER A 316 -2.67 2.94 16.86
C SER A 316 -4.01 3.67 16.94
N ARG A 317 -4.46 4.22 15.81
CA ARG A 317 -5.80 4.80 15.67
C ARG A 317 -6.93 3.78 15.84
N TYR A 318 -6.67 2.48 15.60
CA TYR A 318 -7.69 1.43 15.71
C TYR A 318 -8.15 1.15 17.14
N ARG A 319 -7.51 1.73 18.17
CA ARG A 319 -7.87 1.52 19.59
C ARG A 319 -9.33 1.82 19.90
N THR A 320 -9.96 2.72 19.16
CA THR A 320 -11.37 3.11 19.34
C THR A 320 -12.34 2.06 18.80
N LEU A 321 -11.86 1.17 17.93
CA LEU A 321 -12.66 0.11 17.29
C LEU A 321 -12.72 -1.18 18.10
N PHE A 322 -11.87 -1.34 19.10
CA PHE A 322 -11.70 -2.60 19.80
C PHE A 322 -11.80 -2.45 21.32
N ASP A 323 -12.25 -3.52 21.97
CA ASP A 323 -11.89 -3.82 23.35
C ASP A 323 -10.81 -4.89 23.36
N VAL A 324 -9.68 -4.61 24.01
CA VAL A 324 -8.58 -5.58 24.13
C VAL A 324 -8.45 -5.99 25.58
N ILE A 325 -8.68 -7.27 25.86
CA ILE A 325 -8.62 -7.89 27.19
C ILE A 325 -7.23 -8.50 27.40
N GLY A 326 -6.74 -8.43 28.64
CA GLY A 326 -5.44 -8.97 29.06
C GLY A 326 -4.34 -7.91 29.08
N GLU A 327 -3.65 -7.78 30.21
CA GLU A 327 -2.60 -6.75 30.40
C GLU A 327 -1.27 -7.10 29.71
N GLY A 328 -1.14 -8.35 29.22
CA GLY A 328 0.06 -8.81 28.53
C GLY A 328 1.31 -8.88 29.42
N ARG A 329 1.14 -9.24 30.71
CA ARG A 329 2.26 -9.34 31.69
C ARG A 329 2.93 -10.71 31.75
N ARG A 330 2.24 -11.78 31.33
CA ARG A 330 2.74 -13.15 31.35
C ARG A 330 2.90 -13.65 29.91
N HIS A 331 4.10 -14.11 29.58
CA HIS A 331 4.42 -14.76 28.33
C HIS A 331 4.07 -16.25 28.39
N TYR A 332 3.46 -16.77 27.35
CA TYR A 332 3.04 -18.18 27.21
C TYR A 332 3.79 -18.92 26.10
N GLY A 333 4.78 -18.28 25.47
CA GLY A 333 5.50 -18.81 24.31
C GLY A 333 4.94 -18.28 23.00
N LEU A 334 5.13 -19.05 21.92
CA LEU A 334 4.73 -18.63 20.58
C LEU A 334 3.22 -18.70 20.37
N PHE A 335 2.66 -17.65 19.78
CA PHE A 335 1.27 -17.61 19.34
C PHE A 335 1.14 -18.16 17.90
N GLN A 336 0.17 -19.03 17.67
CA GLN A 336 -0.11 -19.57 16.33
C GLN A 336 -0.98 -18.60 15.51
N CYS A 337 -0.38 -17.50 15.04
CA CYS A 337 -1.06 -16.55 14.15
C CYS A 337 -1.39 -17.21 12.80
N GLY A 338 -2.59 -16.93 12.27
CA GLY A 338 -3.04 -17.41 10.95
C GLY A 338 -3.58 -18.85 10.91
N ALA A 339 -3.44 -19.65 11.98
CA ALA A 339 -3.95 -21.02 12.04
C ALA A 339 -5.48 -21.12 12.19
N GLN A 340 -6.18 -20.01 12.43
CA GLN A 340 -7.63 -19.98 12.66
C GLN A 340 -8.46 -19.57 11.43
N GLN A 341 -7.87 -19.45 10.24
CA GLN A 341 -8.66 -19.18 9.03
C GLN A 341 -9.13 -20.47 8.35
N ILE A 342 -10.38 -20.82 8.65
CA ILE A 342 -11.45 -21.26 7.73
C ILE A 342 -10.94 -21.95 6.45
N GLU A 343 -11.03 -23.29 6.44
CA GLU A 343 -11.05 -24.09 5.21
C GLU A 343 -12.26 -23.69 4.35
N PHE A 344 -12.05 -22.89 3.32
CA PHE A 344 -12.84 -23.00 2.10
C PHE A 344 -11.91 -23.53 1.01
N THR A 345 -11.89 -24.85 0.86
CA THR A 345 -11.37 -25.51 -0.35
C THR A 345 -12.07 -24.92 -1.57
N PRO A 346 -11.36 -24.47 -2.61
CA PRO A 346 -11.99 -24.22 -3.89
C PRO A 346 -12.47 -25.55 -4.47
N ALA A 347 -13.69 -25.58 -4.98
CA ALA A 347 -14.12 -26.66 -5.86
C ALA A 347 -13.19 -26.67 -7.07
N LEU A 348 -12.23 -27.60 -7.06
CA LEU A 348 -11.56 -28.04 -8.26
C LEU A 348 -12.65 -28.60 -9.17
N ALA A 349 -12.94 -27.90 -10.26
CA ALA A 349 -13.71 -28.46 -11.36
C ALA A 349 -12.94 -29.70 -11.84
N ASP A 350 -13.59 -30.86 -11.71
CA ASP A 350 -13.07 -32.14 -12.17
C ASP A 350 -12.57 -32.02 -13.60
N ALA A 351 -11.26 -32.26 -13.77
CA ALA A 351 -10.70 -32.62 -15.05
C ALA A 351 -11.35 -33.95 -15.45
N GLY A 352 -12.22 -33.88 -16.47
CA GLY A 352 -12.83 -35.06 -17.07
C GLY A 352 -11.78 -36.07 -17.52
N VAL A 353 -11.58 -37.10 -16.71
CA VAL A 353 -10.86 -38.30 -17.09
C VAL A 353 -11.79 -39.12 -17.99
N CYS A 354 -11.62 -38.97 -19.30
CA CYS A 354 -12.16 -39.94 -20.26
C CYS A 354 -11.36 -41.25 -20.13
N GLY A 355 -11.87 -42.19 -19.35
CA GLY A 355 -11.49 -43.60 -19.38
C GLY A 355 -12.38 -44.38 -20.36
N PRO A 356 -11.83 -45.35 -21.13
CA PRO A 356 -12.59 -46.11 -22.11
C PRO A 356 -13.24 -47.32 -21.46
N SER A 357 -14.55 -47.47 -21.60
CA SER A 357 -15.24 -48.76 -21.37
C SER A 357 -16.50 -48.80 -22.21
N GLY A 358 -16.58 -49.82 -23.06
CA GLY A 358 -17.64 -49.99 -24.05
C GLY A 358 -18.89 -50.71 -23.55
N CYS A 359 -19.76 -50.94 -24.54
CA CYS A 359 -20.81 -51.96 -24.72
C CYS A 359 -22.29 -51.53 -24.63
N GLY A 360 -23.01 -51.87 -25.72
CA GLY A 360 -24.47 -51.97 -25.88
C GLY A 360 -25.03 -50.84 -26.75
N CYS A 361 -25.58 -51.02 -27.95
CA CYS A 361 -26.19 -52.18 -28.62
C CYS A 361 -25.96 -52.13 -30.12
#